data_AF-A0A1C5TMT7-F1
#
_entry.id   AF-A0A1C5TMT7-F1
#
_cell.length_a   1.000
_cell.length_b   1.000
_cell.length_c   1.000
_cell.angle_alpha   90.00
_cell.angle_beta   90.00
_cell.angle_gamma   90.00
#
_symmetry.space_group_name_H-M   'P 1'
#
loop_
_entity.id
_entity.type
_entity.pdbx_description
1 polymer ?
#
loop_
_entity_poly.entity_id
_entity_poly.type
_entity_poly.pdbx_seq_one_letter_code
_entity_poly.pdbx_strand_id
1 'polypeptide(L)' 'MKICVEKLDLLMAQRAMTAGELSKQSGVSRQSISTIRTRGTCAVKTALKLASGLSVDVADIVKMGE' A
#
# COMPACT_ATOMS: atom_id res chain seq x y z
N MET A 1 -7.10 -6.91 6.44
CA MET A 1 -7.45 -5.56 5.94
C MET A 1 -7.54 -5.63 4.42
N LYS A 2 -8.66 -5.24 3.81
CA LYS A 2 -8.77 -5.17 2.35
C LYS A 2 -8.10 -3.87 1.87
N ILE A 3 -7.20 -3.96 0.91
CA ILE A 3 -6.55 -2.81 0.28
C ILE A 3 -7.16 -2.59 -1.10
N CYS A 4 -7.48 -1.34 -1.41
CA CYS A 4 -7.86 -0.94 -2.75
C CYS A 4 -6.58 -0.75 -3.57
N VAL A 5 -6.25 -1.75 -4.37
CA VAL A 5 -5.05 -1.73 -5.23
C VAL A 5 -5.10 -0.56 -6.21
N GLU A 6 -6.28 -0.21 -6.73
CA GLU A 6 -6.47 0.94 -7.62
C GLU A 6 -6.16 2.28 -6.93
N LYS A 7 -6.64 2.48 -5.69
CA LYS A 7 -6.30 3.67 -4.91
C LYS A 7 -4.81 3.73 -4.60
N LEU A 8 -4.21 2.59 -4.26
CA LEU A 8 -2.78 2.50 -4.04
C LEU A 8 -1.99 2.90 -5.30
N ASP A 9 -2.37 2.39 -6.48
CA ASP A 9 -1.72 2.70 -7.75
C ASP A 9 -1.90 4.19 -8.11
N LEU A 10 -3.09 4.76 -7.88
CA LEU A 10 -3.35 6.20 -8.05
C LEU A 10 -2.50 7.07 -7.13
N LEU A 11 -2.40 6.72 -5.83
CA LEU A 11 -1.58 7.46 -4.87
C LEU A 11 -0.09 7.34 -5.19
N MET A 12 0.34 6.17 -5.66
CA MET A 12 1.71 5.95 -6.15
C MET A 12 1.98 6.80 -7.40
N ALA A 13 1.05 6.84 -8.35
CA ALA A 13 1.15 7.64 -9.57
C ALA A 13 1.19 9.14 -9.27
N GLN A 14 0.31 9.64 -8.39
CA GLN A 14 0.29 11.04 -7.97
C GLN A 14 1.60 11.47 -7.29
N ARG A 15 2.26 10.54 -6.59
CA ARG A 15 3.53 10.81 -5.92
C ARG A 15 4.77 10.43 -6.73
N ALA A 16 4.61 10.03 -7.99
CA ALA A 16 5.69 9.50 -8.83
C ALA A 16 6.52 8.40 -8.12
N MET A 17 5.87 7.58 -7.29
CA MET A 17 6.51 6.60 -6.44
C MET A 17 6.39 5.21 -7.07
N THR A 18 7.52 4.51 -7.21
CA THR A 18 7.54 3.14 -7.74
C THR A 18 7.39 2.11 -6.63
N ALA A 19 7.05 0.87 -6.97
CA ALA A 19 6.98 -0.23 -5.98
C ALA A 19 8.31 -0.48 -5.25
N GLY A 20 9.44 -0.14 -5.88
CA GLY A 20 10.77 -0.23 -5.26
C GLY A 20 11.00 0.85 -4.21
N GLU A 21 10.63 2.10 -4.52
CA GLU A 21 10.67 3.22 -3.57
C GLU A 21 9.72 2.98 -2.41
N LEU A 22 8.50 2.54 -2.70
CA LEU A 22 7.52 2.16 -1.68
C LEU A 22 8.07 1.06 -0.78
N SER A 23 8.75 0.04 -1.32
CA SER A 23 9.37 -1.02 -0.53
C SER A 23 10.42 -0.47 0.45
N LYS A 24 11.26 0.44 0.00
CA LYS A 24 12.30 1.09 0.83
C LYS A 24 11.69 1.96 1.92
N GLN A 25 10.79 2.87 1.54
CA GLN A 25 10.10 3.79 2.44
C GLN A 25 9.26 3.05 3.49
N SER A 26 8.55 2.02 3.05
CA SER A 26 7.63 1.26 3.88
C SER A 26 8.34 0.23 4.78
N GLY A 27 9.58 -0.16 4.46
CA GLY A 27 10.26 -1.27 5.12
C GLY A 27 9.53 -2.59 4.94
N VAL A 28 8.81 -2.73 3.82
CA VAL A 28 8.04 -3.92 3.44
C VAL A 28 8.70 -4.55 2.24
N SER A 29 8.97 -5.85 2.29
CA SER A 29 9.59 -6.58 1.19
C SER A 29 8.76 -6.50 -0.09
N ARG A 30 9.42 -6.34 -1.23
CA ARG A 30 8.79 -6.34 -2.56
C ARG A 30 7.85 -7.54 -2.77
N GLN A 31 8.19 -8.72 -2.21
CA GLN A 31 7.31 -9.89 -2.24
C GLN A 31 5.97 -9.63 -1.55
N SER A 32 5.99 -9.06 -0.34
CA SER A 32 4.76 -8.70 0.38
C SER A 32 3.95 -7.68 -0.41
N ILE A 33 4.58 -6.68 -1.03
CA ILE A 33 3.87 -5.72 -1.91
C ILE A 33 3.20 -6.46 -3.08
N SER A 34 3.91 -7.39 -3.72
CA SER A 34 3.35 -8.21 -4.80
C SER A 34 2.16 -9.02 -4.33
N THR A 35 2.28 -9.73 -3.19
CA THR A 35 1.18 -10.51 -2.61
C THR A 35 -0.02 -9.63 -2.30
N ILE A 36 0.19 -8.41 -1.81
CA ILE A 36 -0.88 -7.47 -1.47
C ILE A 36 -1.56 -6.95 -2.73
N ARG A 37 -0.82 -6.61 -3.78
CA ARG A 37 -1.39 -6.20 -5.07
C ARG A 37 -2.19 -7.32 -5.72
N THR A 38 -1.76 -8.58 -5.60
CA THR A 38 -2.46 -9.74 -6.17
C THR A 38 -3.66 -10.18 -5.33
N ARG A 39 -3.54 -10.27 -4.00
CA ARG A 39 -4.62 -10.73 -3.11
C ARG A 39 -5.58 -9.61 -2.68
N GLY A 40 -5.22 -8.35 -2.81
CA GLY A 40 -6.01 -7.21 -2.31
C GLY A 40 -6.19 -7.21 -0.79
N THR A 41 -5.39 -7.97 -0.05
CA THR A 41 -5.51 -8.10 1.42
C THR A 41 -4.14 -8.11 2.10
N CYS A 42 -4.07 -7.49 3.26
CA CYS A 42 -2.85 -7.43 4.08
C CYS A 42 -3.15 -7.37 5.59
N ALA A 43 -2.10 -7.54 6.40
CA ALA A 43 -2.13 -7.29 7.83
C ALA A 43 -2.17 -5.79 8.13
N VAL A 44 -2.75 -5.41 9.27
CA VAL A 44 -2.85 -4.01 9.73
C VAL A 44 -1.47 -3.35 9.83
N LYS A 45 -0.49 -4.07 10.38
CA LYS A 45 0.91 -3.60 10.45
C LYS A 45 1.49 -3.27 9.07
N THR A 46 1.17 -4.06 8.04
CA THR A 46 1.67 -3.82 6.69
C THR A 46 0.94 -2.66 6.01
N ALA A 47 -0.36 -2.51 6.25
CA ALA A 47 -1.12 -1.35 5.78
C ALA A 47 -0.56 -0.05 6.38
N LEU A 48 -0.31 -0.03 7.69
CA LEU A 48 0.33 1.10 8.38
C LEU A 48 1.67 1.46 7.77
N LYS A 49 2.55 0.47 7.59
CA LYS A 49 3.84 0.68 6.94
C LYS A 49 3.71 1.23 5.53
N LEU A 50 2.78 0.71 4.73
CA LEU A 50 2.56 1.16 3.35
C LEU A 50 2.10 2.61 3.35
N ALA A 51 1.10 2.92 4.17
CA ALA A 51 0.57 4.28 4.34
C ALA A 51 1.67 5.25 4.82
N SER A 52 2.48 4.86 5.81
CA SER A 52 3.62 5.65 6.28
C SER A 52 4.64 5.90 5.16
N GLY A 53 4.96 4.87 4.37
CA GLY A 53 5.90 5.02 3.25
C GLY A 53 5.38 5.89 2.10
N LEU A 54 4.05 5.93 1.94
CA LEU A 54 3.36 6.84 1.03
C LEU A 54 3.08 8.21 1.66
N SER A 55 3.31 8.41 2.96
CA SER A 55 2.87 9.60 3.70
C SER A 55 1.37 9.89 3.51
N VAL A 56 0.54 8.86 3.56
CA VAL A 56 -0.93 8.93 3.51
C VAL A 56 -1.53 8.32 4.76
N ASP A 57 -2.82 8.55 4.95
CA ASP A 57 -3.58 7.82 5.94
C ASP A 57 -3.89 6.38 5.45
N VAL A 58 -3.94 5.44 6.40
CA VAL A 58 -4.30 4.04 6.10
C VAL A 58 -5.71 3.96 5.50
N ALA A 59 -6.63 4.83 5.92
CA ALA A 59 -7.99 4.90 5.39
C ALA A 59 -8.03 5.19 3.88
N ASP A 60 -7.02 5.87 3.34
CA ASP A 60 -6.94 6.23 1.93
C ASP A 60 -6.60 5.03 1.04
N ILE A 61 -5.75 4.12 1.54
CA ILE A 61 -5.33 2.91 0.81
C ILE A 61 -6.22 1.68 1.09
N VAL A 62 -6.95 1.66 2.21
CA VAL A 62 -7.81 0.52 2.56
C VAL A 62 -9.22 0.70 1.99
N LYS A 63 -9.87 -0.42 1.69
CA LYS A 63 -11.29 -0.42 1.36
C LYS A 63 -12.08 -0.32 2.66
N MET A 64 -12.56 0.88 2.98
CA MET A 64 -13.40 1.14 4.13
C MET A 64 -14.86 0.89 3.70
N GLY A 65 -15.38 -0.30 3.99
CA GLY A 65 -16.76 -0.71 3.70
C GLY A 65 -16.91 -1.69 2.53
N GLU A 66 -17.27 -2.93 2.89
CA GLU A 66 -18.55 -3.58 2.56
C GLU A 66 -18.83 -4.61 3.66
#